data_AF-A0A1V5HR71-F1
#
_entry.id   AF-A0A1V5HR71-F1
#
_cell.length_a   1.000
_cell.length_b   1.000
_cell.length_c   1.000
_cell.angle_alpha   90.00
_cell.angle_beta   90.00
_cell.angle_gamma   90.00
#
_symmetry.space_group_name_H-M   'P 1'
#
loop_
_entity.id
_entity.type
_entity.pdbx_description
1 polymer ?
#
loop_
_entity_poly.entity_id
_entity_poly.type
_entity_poly.pdbx_seq_one_letter_code
_entity_poly.pdbx_strand_id
1 'polypeptide(L)'
;MPAVLNRPGITGTLLVIGAVTVQLLLEVTLGRVFRAPNVLALVLTYLAINYGNFWSIDSAFWAGITLDLLLHQPLGASSLGLLAGLQASRLLIAAAPGGNRLTIVLSGAFAGLVYDIVFLLAASRPLLHGMGSQVLPVAARQLMTLAAGVLFVSVATALSSLRVRGGNEAV
;
A
#
# COMPACT_ATOMS: atom_id res chain seq x y z
N MET A 1 21.98 -11.96 5.99
CA MET A 1 21.05 -13.09 6.14
C MET A 1 20.42 -13.35 4.79
N PRO A 2 20.53 -14.56 4.21
CA PRO A 2 19.85 -14.85 2.95
C PRO A 2 18.35 -14.70 3.20
N ALA A 3 17.68 -13.87 2.39
CA ALA A 3 16.24 -13.73 2.44
C ALA A 3 15.65 -15.11 2.09
N VAL A 4 15.20 -15.84 3.11
CA VAL A 4 14.37 -17.04 2.90
C VAL A 4 13.25 -16.59 1.98
N LEU A 5 13.13 -17.27 0.85
CA LEU A 5 12.19 -16.99 -0.24
C LEU A 5 10.78 -17.39 0.24
N ASN A 6 10.32 -16.74 1.31
CA ASN A 6 9.16 -17.12 2.07
C ASN A 6 7.93 -16.56 1.36
N ARG A 7 7.60 -17.14 0.21
CA ARG A 7 6.40 -16.74 -0.54
C ARG A 7 5.21 -16.81 0.43
N PRO A 8 4.47 -15.71 0.62
CA PRO A 8 3.23 -15.84 1.33
C PRO A 8 2.38 -16.82 0.51
N GLY A 9 1.87 -17.86 1.16
CA GLY A 9 1.03 -18.84 0.48
C GLY A 9 -0.26 -18.19 -0.06
N ILE A 10 -1.29 -19.01 -0.30
CA ILE A 10 -2.59 -18.55 -0.83
C ILE A 10 -3.12 -17.30 -0.10
N THR A 11 -2.89 -17.19 1.21
CA THR A 11 -3.27 -16.04 2.04
C THR A 11 -2.69 -14.70 1.56
N GLY A 12 -1.42 -14.64 1.15
CA GLY A 12 -0.82 -13.38 0.66
C GLY A 12 -1.41 -12.94 -0.66
N THR A 13 -1.60 -13.88 -1.57
CA THR A 13 -2.25 -13.61 -2.85
C THR A 13 -3.69 -13.11 -2.66
N LEU A 14 -4.45 -13.75 -1.76
CA LEU A 14 -5.80 -13.28 -1.41
C LEU A 14 -5.80 -11.87 -0.81
N LEU A 15 -4.82 -11.54 0.04
CA LEU A 15 -4.67 -10.19 0.58
C LEU A 15 -4.39 -9.15 -0.51
N VAL A 16 -3.55 -9.47 -1.50
CA VAL A 16 -3.28 -8.57 -2.64
C VAL A 16 -4.50 -8.41 -3.52
N ILE A 17 -5.20 -9.50 -3.87
CA ILE A 17 -6.44 -9.43 -4.68
C ILE A 17 -7.51 -8.61 -3.95
N GLY A 18 -7.70 -8.87 -2.65
CA GLY A 18 -8.61 -8.11 -1.81
C GLY A 18 -8.22 -6.63 -1.75
N ALA A 19 -6.94 -6.32 -1.59
CA ALA A 19 -6.44 -4.95 -1.58
C ALA A 19 -6.66 -4.24 -2.92
N VAL A 20 -6.44 -4.92 -4.06
CA VAL A 20 -6.73 -4.36 -5.39
C VAL A 20 -8.23 -4.09 -5.55
N THR A 21 -9.08 -5.00 -5.09
CA THR A 21 -10.54 -4.85 -5.18
C THR A 21 -11.04 -3.71 -4.31
N VAL A 22 -10.55 -3.61 -3.06
CA VAL A 22 -10.87 -2.50 -2.15
C VAL A 22 -10.34 -1.19 -2.70
N GLN A 23 -9.11 -1.16 -3.23
CA GLN A 23 -8.54 0.03 -3.85
C GLN A 23 -9.41 0.49 -5.04
N LEU A 24 -9.81 -0.43 -5.92
CA LEU A 24 -10.68 -0.14 -7.05
C LEU A 24 -12.01 0.45 -6.58
N LEU A 25 -12.68 -0.20 -5.62
CA LEU A 25 -13.96 0.27 -5.09
C LEU A 25 -13.82 1.69 -4.52
N LEU A 26 -12.78 1.93 -3.72
CA LEU A 26 -12.54 3.25 -3.12
C LEU A 26 -12.26 4.31 -4.20
N GLU A 27 -11.46 4.00 -5.22
CA GLU A 27 -11.17 4.93 -6.31
C GLU A 27 -12.43 5.24 -7.13
N VAL A 28 -13.31 4.25 -7.35
CA VAL A 28 -14.57 4.45 -8.06
C VAL A 28 -15.57 5.26 -7.24
N THR A 29 -15.67 5.02 -5.91
CA THR A 29 -16.67 5.68 -5.05
C THR A 29 -16.21 7.04 -4.51
N LEU A 30 -14.95 7.16 -4.08
CA LEU A 30 -14.41 8.33 -3.39
C LEU A 30 -13.36 9.09 -4.21
N GLY A 31 -12.87 8.51 -5.32
CA GLY A 31 -11.82 9.11 -6.15
C GLY A 31 -12.20 10.47 -6.76
N ARG A 32 -13.51 10.73 -6.93
CA ARG A 32 -14.02 12.01 -7.46
C ARG A 32 -13.96 13.18 -6.48
N VAL A 33 -14.02 12.93 -5.17
CA VAL A 33 -14.20 14.00 -4.16
C VAL A 33 -13.00 14.11 -3.21
N PHE A 34 -12.45 12.99 -2.75
CA PHE A 34 -11.40 13.00 -1.72
C PHE A 34 -10.07 12.38 -2.16
N ARG A 35 -10.03 11.78 -3.36
CA ARG A 35 -8.97 10.86 -3.82
C ARG A 35 -8.73 9.72 -2.83
N ALA A 36 -9.20 8.52 -3.17
CA ALA A 36 -9.23 7.36 -2.29
C ALA A 36 -7.90 7.07 -1.57
N PRO A 37 -7.91 6.55 -0.33
CA PRO A 37 -6.69 6.17 0.36
C PRO A 37 -5.94 5.07 -0.38
N ASN A 38 -4.61 5.04 -0.25
CA ASN A 38 -3.76 4.06 -0.91
C ASN A 38 -3.59 2.80 -0.03
N VAL A 39 -4.65 2.00 0.03
CA VAL A 39 -4.69 0.75 0.79
C VAL A 39 -3.77 -0.30 0.18
N LEU A 40 -3.63 -0.30 -1.15
CA LEU A 40 -2.75 -1.24 -1.83
C LEU A 40 -1.27 -1.05 -1.45
N ALA A 41 -0.78 0.19 -1.39
CA ALA A 41 0.59 0.46 -0.97
C ALA A 41 0.86 0.03 0.49
N LEU A 42 -0.13 0.19 1.38
CA LEU A 42 -0.06 -0.28 2.77
C LEU A 42 0.06 -1.80 2.85
N VAL A 43 -0.81 -2.53 2.14
CA VAL A 43 -0.82 -4.00 2.15
C VAL A 43 0.46 -4.56 1.55
N LEU A 44 0.94 -4.00 0.43
CA LEU A 44 2.20 -4.42 -0.19
C LEU A 44 3.40 -4.13 0.71
N THR A 45 3.42 -3.00 1.42
CA THR A 45 4.48 -2.68 2.38
C THR A 45 4.46 -3.63 3.57
N TYR A 46 3.27 -3.95 4.10
CA TYR A 46 3.10 -4.95 5.15
C TYR A 46 3.63 -6.33 4.70
N LEU A 47 3.28 -6.76 3.48
CA LEU A 47 3.73 -8.05 2.96
C LEU A 47 5.23 -8.07 2.69
N ALA A 48 5.81 -6.96 2.20
CA ALA A 48 7.25 -6.83 2.01
C ALA A 48 8.02 -6.98 3.33
N ILE A 49 7.51 -6.40 4.42
CA ILE A 49 8.10 -6.51 5.76
C ILE A 49 8.04 -7.94 6.29
N ASN A 50 6.93 -8.66 6.08
CA ASN A 50 6.68 -9.95 6.74
C ASN A 50 7.05 -11.20 5.92
N TYR A 51 7.04 -11.12 4.57
CA TYR A 51 7.15 -12.29 3.68
C TYR A 51 8.24 -12.14 2.59
N GLY A 52 8.99 -11.05 2.57
CA GLY A 52 10.16 -10.90 1.71
C GLY A 52 9.92 -10.26 0.35
N ASN A 53 11.03 -9.92 -0.31
CA ASN A 53 11.09 -8.80 -1.28
C ASN A 53 10.74 -9.13 -2.73
N PHE A 54 11.01 -10.35 -3.21
CA PHE A 54 10.82 -10.68 -4.63
C PHE A 54 9.34 -10.76 -4.99
N TRP A 55 8.57 -11.43 -4.13
CA TRP A 55 7.13 -11.61 -4.34
C TRP A 55 6.36 -10.28 -4.21
N SER A 56 6.76 -9.38 -3.31
CA SER A 56 6.13 -8.06 -3.18
C SER A 56 6.37 -7.16 -4.38
N ILE A 57 7.54 -7.28 -5.04
CA ILE A 57 7.86 -6.53 -6.27
C ILE A 57 6.98 -7.01 -7.43
N ASP A 58 6.92 -8.32 -7.65
CA ASP A 58 6.11 -8.92 -8.72
C ASP A 58 4.62 -8.60 -8.52
N SER A 59 4.14 -8.74 -7.29
CA SER A 59 2.76 -8.38 -6.91
C SER A 59 2.46 -6.91 -7.12
N ALA A 60 3.39 -6.00 -6.78
CA ALA A 60 3.22 -4.57 -7.01
C ALA A 60 3.15 -4.22 -8.50
N PHE A 61 3.99 -4.86 -9.32
CA PHE A 61 3.99 -4.67 -10.76
C PHE A 61 2.65 -5.08 -11.38
N TRP A 62 2.20 -6.31 -11.13
CA TRP A 62 0.95 -6.83 -11.69
C TRP A 62 -0.29 -6.14 -11.12
N ALA A 63 -0.31 -5.84 -9.82
CA ALA A 63 -1.41 -5.10 -9.21
C ALA A 63 -1.55 -3.69 -9.79
N GLY A 64 -0.43 -3.01 -10.06
CA GLY A 64 -0.41 -1.71 -10.71
C GLY A 64 -0.98 -1.76 -12.13
N ILE A 65 -0.54 -2.73 -12.96
CA ILE A 65 -1.06 -2.88 -14.33
C ILE A 65 -2.55 -3.16 -14.32
N THR A 66 -2.99 -4.03 -13.41
CA THR A 66 -4.40 -4.39 -13.27
C THR A 66 -5.23 -3.18 -12.86
N LEU A 67 -4.76 -2.38 -11.91
CA LEU A 67 -5.43 -1.13 -11.53
C LEU A 67 -5.49 -0.12 -12.68
N ASP A 68 -4.38 0.06 -13.41
CA ASP A 68 -4.33 0.99 -14.54
C ASP A 68 -5.35 0.59 -15.62
N LEU A 69 -5.46 -0.71 -15.92
CA LEU A 69 -6.45 -1.25 -16.85
C LEU A 69 -7.89 -1.01 -16.37
N LEU A 70 -8.18 -1.29 -15.09
CA LEU A 70 -9.53 -1.17 -14.54
C LEU A 70 -9.98 0.29 -14.40
N LEU A 71 -9.05 1.18 -14.02
CA LEU A 71 -9.31 2.61 -13.84
C LEU A 71 -9.13 3.42 -15.13
N HIS A 72 -8.80 2.77 -16.25
CA HIS A 72 -8.54 3.42 -17.54
C HIS A 72 -7.47 4.52 -17.44
N GLN A 73 -6.44 4.27 -16.63
CA GLN A 73 -5.30 5.14 -16.40
C GLN A 73 -4.14 4.78 -17.35
N PRO A 74 -3.15 5.67 -17.54
CA PRO A 74 -1.98 5.36 -18.35
C PRO A 74 -1.27 4.11 -17.82
N LEU A 75 -1.15 3.11 -18.67
CA LEU A 75 -0.57 1.80 -18.33
C LEU A 75 0.84 1.97 -17.77
N GLY A 76 1.06 1.38 -16.59
CA GLY A 76 2.36 1.36 -15.91
C GLY A 76 2.57 2.54 -14.96
N ALA A 77 1.70 3.55 -14.94
CA ALA A 77 1.82 4.66 -13.99
C ALA A 77 1.65 4.17 -12.54
N SER A 78 0.63 3.33 -12.28
CA SER A 78 0.42 2.75 -10.95
C SER A 78 1.51 1.74 -10.59
N SER A 79 1.98 0.93 -11.54
CA SER A 79 3.08 -0.01 -11.28
C SER A 79 4.37 0.70 -10.90
N LEU A 80 4.74 1.75 -11.63
CA LEU A 80 5.92 2.57 -11.32
C LEU A 80 5.78 3.23 -9.94
N GLY A 81 4.60 3.79 -9.64
CA GLY A 81 4.30 4.35 -8.34
C GLY A 81 4.46 3.33 -7.21
N LEU A 82 3.93 2.12 -7.37
CA LEU A 82 3.96 1.09 -6.31
C LEU A 82 5.37 0.56 -6.10
N LEU A 83 6.12 0.37 -7.18
CA LEU A 83 7.51 -0.08 -7.11
C LEU A 83 8.40 0.99 -6.45
N ALA A 84 8.25 2.26 -6.83
CA ALA A 84 8.96 3.36 -6.21
C ALA A 84 8.59 3.53 -4.74
N GLY A 85 7.29 3.43 -4.41
CA GLY A 85 6.79 3.48 -3.05
C GLY A 85 7.35 2.35 -2.17
N LEU A 86 7.38 1.11 -2.68
CA LEU A 86 8.00 -0.01 -1.98
C LEU A 86 9.50 0.17 -1.80
N GLN A 87 10.19 0.72 -2.80
CA GLN A 87 11.62 0.98 -2.65
C GLN A 87 11.89 2.08 -1.61
N ALA A 88 11.06 3.12 -1.56
CA ALA A 88 11.17 4.19 -0.58
C ALA A 88 10.83 3.71 0.84
N SER A 89 9.82 2.86 1.00
CA SER A 89 9.47 2.30 2.32
C SER A 89 10.59 1.44 2.89
N ARG A 90 11.36 0.74 2.03
CA ARG A 90 12.56 0.01 2.44
C ARG A 90 13.64 0.90 3.03
N LEU A 91 13.85 2.08 2.46
CA LEU A 91 14.82 3.05 3.01
C LEU A 91 14.40 3.48 4.42
N LEU A 92 13.09 3.68 4.64
CA LEU A 92 12.55 4.02 5.96
C LEU A 92 12.67 2.86 6.96
N ILE A 93 12.39 1.62 6.52
CA ILE A 93 12.54 0.42 7.37
C ILE A 93 14.01 0.20 7.75
N ALA A 94 14.95 0.44 6.81
CA ALA A 94 16.38 0.34 7.07
C ALA A 94 16.86 1.41 8.07
N ALA A 95 16.26 2.61 8.06
CA ALA A 95 16.58 3.68 8.99
C ALA A 95 15.99 3.48 10.40
N ALA A 96 14.88 2.73 10.51
CA ALA A 96 14.24 2.41 11.79
C ALA A 96 14.04 0.88 11.94
N PRO A 97 15.13 0.12 12.17
CA PRO A 97 15.08 -1.33 12.32
C PRO A 97 14.50 -1.72 13.68
N GLY A 98 13.17 -1.67 13.75
CA GLY A 98 12.37 -2.20 14.82
C GLY A 98 11.00 -2.43 14.20
N GLY A 99 10.61 -3.69 14.02
CA GLY A 99 9.36 -4.12 13.39
C GLY A 99 8.12 -3.76 14.22
N ASN A 100 8.10 -2.56 14.79
CA ASN A 100 7.03 -2.05 15.61
C ASN A 100 5.88 -1.59 14.72
N ARG A 101 4.68 -1.61 15.28
CA ARG A 101 3.42 -1.29 14.57
C ARG A 101 3.46 0.07 13.89
N LEU A 102 4.07 1.05 14.56
CA LEU A 102 4.25 2.40 14.05
C LEU A 102 5.14 2.43 12.80
N THR A 103 6.22 1.63 12.78
CA THR A 103 7.12 1.52 11.62
C THR A 103 6.34 1.04 10.39
N ILE A 104 5.47 0.04 10.53
CA ILE A 104 4.65 -0.47 9.41
C ILE A 104 3.72 0.62 8.85
N VAL A 105 3.01 1.34 9.74
CA VAL A 105 2.08 2.40 9.34
C VAL A 105 2.82 3.55 8.66
N LEU A 106 3.93 4.02 9.25
CA LEU A 106 4.71 5.12 8.69
C LEU A 106 5.38 4.73 7.37
N SER A 107 5.95 3.53 7.28
CA SER A 107 6.54 3.01 6.03
C SER A 107 5.49 2.86 4.94
N GLY A 108 4.28 2.40 5.25
CA GLY A 108 3.20 2.28 4.28
C GLY A 108 2.61 3.61 3.85
N ALA A 109 2.46 4.57 4.77
CA ALA A 109 2.07 5.94 4.42
C ALA A 109 3.14 6.62 3.54
N PHE A 110 4.41 6.46 3.88
CA PHE A 110 5.51 6.96 3.07
C PHE A 110 5.56 6.30 1.68
N ALA A 111 5.31 4.99 1.60
CA ALA A 111 5.14 4.29 0.32
C ALA A 111 3.99 4.89 -0.50
N GLY A 112 2.86 5.16 0.15
CA GLY A 112 1.70 5.79 -0.47
C GLY A 112 2.00 7.21 -0.98
N LEU A 113 2.77 8.00 -0.23
CA LEU A 113 3.18 9.35 -0.62
C LEU A 113 4.06 9.32 -1.86
N VAL A 114 5.07 8.44 -1.86
CA VAL A 114 5.95 8.28 -3.02
C VAL A 114 5.18 7.73 -4.23
N TYR A 115 4.26 6.79 -4.01
CA TYR A 115 3.33 6.35 -5.05
C TYR A 115 2.57 7.54 -5.64
N ASP A 116 1.95 8.38 -4.82
CA ASP A 116 1.11 9.48 -5.31
C ASP A 116 1.95 10.49 -6.10
N ILE A 117 3.17 10.79 -5.67
CA ILE A 117 4.10 11.68 -6.38
C ILE A 117 4.48 11.09 -7.74
N VAL A 118 4.94 9.83 -7.76
CA VAL A 118 5.39 9.17 -8.99
C VAL A 118 4.21 8.96 -9.94
N PHE A 119 3.05 8.56 -9.42
CA PHE A 119 1.83 8.42 -10.18
C PHE A 119 1.41 9.77 -10.79
N LEU A 120 1.45 10.86 -10.01
CA LEU A 120 1.18 12.18 -10.56
C LEU A 120 2.16 12.56 -11.64
N LEU A 121 3.46 12.34 -11.45
CA LEU A 121 4.47 12.64 -12.48
C LEU A 121 4.32 11.78 -13.74
N ALA A 122 3.94 10.51 -13.60
CA ALA A 122 3.76 9.58 -14.71
C ALA A 122 2.42 9.79 -15.45
N ALA A 123 1.35 10.13 -14.71
CA ALA A 123 0.02 10.32 -15.27
C ALA A 123 -0.23 11.76 -15.75
N SER A 124 0.43 12.77 -15.17
CA SER A 124 0.38 14.15 -15.66
C SER A 124 1.36 14.34 -16.82
N ARG A 125 0.81 14.39 -18.03
CA ARG A 125 1.53 14.95 -19.19
C ARG A 125 1.66 16.47 -18.99
N PRO A 126 2.74 17.06 -19.49
CA PRO A 126 3.90 17.54 -18.72
C PRO A 126 3.59 18.69 -17.74
N LEU A 127 4.45 18.79 -16.73
CA LEU A 127 4.74 19.95 -15.87
C LEU A 127 4.34 21.28 -16.53
N LEU A 128 3.41 22.05 -15.93
CA LEU A 128 3.49 23.53 -15.82
C LEU A 128 2.22 24.24 -15.35
N HIS A 129 1.05 23.61 -15.19
CA HIS A 129 -0.15 24.36 -14.77
C HIS A 129 -0.80 23.74 -13.52
N GLY A 130 -0.63 24.40 -12.37
CA GLY A 130 -1.48 24.17 -11.19
C GLY A 130 -0.99 23.15 -10.16
N MET A 131 0.31 23.07 -9.84
CA MET A 131 0.78 22.21 -8.74
C MET A 131 0.01 22.44 -7.42
N GLY A 132 -0.37 23.69 -7.11
CA GLY A 132 -1.12 24.02 -5.89
C GLY A 132 -2.50 23.34 -5.78
N SER A 133 -3.24 23.19 -6.88
CA SER A 133 -4.54 22.52 -6.87
C SER A 133 -4.42 20.99 -6.84
N GLN A 134 -3.23 20.44 -7.17
CA GLN A 134 -2.95 19.01 -7.12
C GLN A 134 -2.34 18.56 -5.79
N VAL A 135 -1.72 19.46 -5.01
CA VAL A 135 -1.09 19.15 -3.72
C VAL A 135 -2.12 18.94 -2.61
N LEU A 136 -3.18 19.75 -2.54
CA LEU A 136 -4.24 19.62 -1.53
C LEU A 136 -4.91 18.23 -1.53
N PRO A 137 -5.29 17.64 -2.68
CA PRO A 137 -5.88 16.30 -2.69
C PRO A 137 -4.86 15.19 -2.41
N VAL A 138 -3.56 15.41 -2.61
CA VAL A 138 -2.52 14.46 -2.17
C VAL A 138 -2.41 14.46 -0.65
N ALA A 139 -2.38 15.63 -0.02
CA ALA A 139 -2.34 15.73 1.44
C ALA A 139 -3.57 15.07 2.09
N ALA A 140 -4.77 15.29 1.54
CA ALA A 140 -5.99 14.63 2.01
C ALA A 140 -5.93 13.10 1.86
N ARG A 141 -5.47 12.61 0.70
CA ARG A 141 -5.27 11.19 0.44
C ARG A 141 -4.25 10.56 1.39
N GLN A 142 -3.18 11.28 1.74
CA GLN A 142 -2.18 10.81 2.70
C GLN A 142 -2.74 10.71 4.12
N LEU A 143 -3.51 11.69 4.57
CA LEU A 143 -4.18 11.62 5.87
C LEU A 143 -5.16 10.44 5.94
N MET A 144 -5.93 10.19 4.88
CA MET A 144 -6.82 9.03 4.81
C MET A 144 -6.02 7.71 4.77
N THR A 145 -4.88 7.69 4.09
CA THR A 145 -4.00 6.51 4.03
C THR A 145 -3.40 6.22 5.41
N LEU A 146 -3.00 7.26 6.16
CA LEU A 146 -2.57 7.11 7.55
C LEU A 146 -3.70 6.55 8.43
N ALA A 147 -4.90 7.12 8.34
CA ALA A 147 -6.07 6.65 9.08
C ALA A 147 -6.41 5.18 8.73
N ALA A 148 -6.39 4.83 7.44
CA ALA A 148 -6.60 3.47 6.97
C ALA A 148 -5.50 2.51 7.47
N GLY A 149 -4.24 2.96 7.51
CA GLY A 149 -3.12 2.19 8.05
C GLY A 149 -3.26 1.91 9.55
N VAL A 150 -3.67 2.92 10.34
CA VAL A 150 -3.95 2.76 11.78
C VAL A 150 -5.11 1.80 11.99
N LEU A 151 -6.20 1.92 11.23
CA LEU A 151 -7.33 0.99 11.28
C LEU A 151 -6.92 -0.42 10.91
N PHE A 152 -6.16 -0.59 9.82
CA PHE A 152 -5.68 -1.89 9.35
C PHE A 152 -4.86 -2.60 10.44
N VAL A 153 -3.90 -1.90 11.04
CA VAL A 153 -3.09 -2.46 12.13
C VAL A 153 -3.96 -2.76 13.36
N SER A 154 -4.90 -1.88 13.70
CA SER A 154 -5.81 -2.08 14.85
C SER A 154 -6.67 -3.34 14.66
N VAL A 155 -7.26 -3.52 13.48
CA VAL A 155 -8.04 -4.72 13.13
C VAL A 155 -7.16 -5.97 13.13
N ALA A 156 -5.96 -5.91 12.52
CA ALA A 156 -5.03 -7.02 12.54
C ALA A 156 -4.65 -7.45 13.97
N THR A 157 -4.53 -6.48 14.89
CA THR A 157 -4.24 -6.76 16.30
C THR A 157 -5.45 -7.29 17.09
N ALA A 158 -6.66 -6.85 16.75
CA ALA A 158 -7.88 -7.39 17.35
C ALA A 158 -8.13 -8.83 16.91
N LEU A 159 -7.89 -9.14 15.63
CA LEU A 159 -8.03 -10.49 15.10
C LEU A 159 -6.99 -11.45 15.70
N SER A 160 -5.75 -10.99 15.90
CA SER A 160 -4.72 -11.81 16.52
C SER A 160 -5.00 -12.07 18.01
N SER A 161 -5.56 -11.11 18.75
CA SER A 161 -5.93 -11.31 20.16
C SER A 161 -7.13 -12.25 20.33
N LEU A 162 -8.11 -12.21 19.42
CA LEU A 162 -9.22 -13.16 19.38
C LEU A 162 -8.74 -14.59 19.10
N ARG A 163 -7.78 -14.75 18.19
CA ARG A 163 -7.17 -16.06 17.90
C ARG A 163 -6.45 -16.65 19.12
N VAL A 164 -5.76 -15.81 19.90
CA VAL A 164 -5.09 -16.26 21.14
C VAL A 164 -6.10 -16.65 22.21
N ARG A 165 -7.20 -15.91 22.36
CA ARG A 165 -8.28 -16.28 23.30
C ARG A 165 -8.97 -17.60 22.92
N GLY A 166 -9.34 -17.77 21.65
CA GLY A 166 -9.97 -19.01 21.19
C GLY A 166 -9.06 -20.25 21.29
N GLY A 167 -7.73 -20.06 21.25
CA GLY A 167 -6.76 -21.13 21.48
C GLY A 167 -6.60 -21.53 22.94
N ASN A 168 -6.82 -20.60 23.88
CA ASN A 168 -6.73 -20.87 25.32
C ASN A 168 -8.01 -21.45 25.92
N GLU A 169 -9.17 -21.29 25.26
CA GLU A 169 -10.44 -21.90 25.70
C GLU A 169 -10.63 -23.33 25.15
N ALA A 170 -9.75 -23.77 24.24
CA ALA A 170 -9.77 -25.11 23.63
C ALA A 170 -8.77 -26.10 24.27
N VAL A 171 -8.13 -25.71 25.37
CA VAL A 171 -7.20 -26.53 26.18
C VAL A 171 -7.78 -26.67 27.58
#